data_AF-A0A7S2S779-F1
#
_entry.id   AF-A0A7S2S779-F1
#
_cell.length_a   1.000
_cell.length_b   1.000
_cell.length_c   1.000
_cell.angle_alpha   90.00
_cell.angle_beta   90.00
_cell.angle_gamma   90.00
#
_symmetry.space_group_name_H-M   'P 1'
#
loop_
_entity.id
_entity.type
_entity.pdbx_description
1 polymer ?
#
loop_
_entity_poly.entity_id
_entity_poly.type
_entity_poly.pdbx_seq_one_letter_code
_entity_poly.pdbx_strand_id
1 'polypeptide(L)'
;EYTDEEEEVDDVDVTLENAYYNAKGMRENGDISEAADAFDKILKMEAEALNNNEDNTDDEKQQKFGPWSYKAIKQLVKLHLLKTGNGQEAIRLYERLLDCIASPGCAGVSPNAVEKGVNGMLDRVSSGNSDQVLAKSVYDATLRVFHPSSGTCPNERLWFKTNLKYGQLLYEMNETNKLTIVIRDLLQKEQQGSSTNLMEIYALQIQLYSRQNDNKKLRQIFQKAMRVQGGIPHPRTLALIQELGGKMHMASREFEAAGKTFFQAFKSYDEAGDPAR
;
A
#
# COMPACT_ATOMS: atom_id res chain seq x y z
N GLU A 1 18.53 52.78 -2.81
CA GLU A 1 17.58 52.03 -1.98
C GLU A 1 17.29 50.74 -2.71
N TYR A 2 17.65 49.61 -2.11
CA TYR A 2 17.29 48.29 -2.61
C TYR A 2 15.85 48.03 -2.17
N THR A 3 14.98 47.75 -3.14
CA THR A 3 13.59 47.36 -2.92
C THR A 3 13.61 45.87 -2.61
N ASP A 4 13.70 45.53 -1.33
CA ASP A 4 13.44 44.17 -0.84
C ASP A 4 11.93 43.95 -0.95
N GLU A 5 11.50 43.34 -2.06
CA GLU A 5 10.23 42.64 -2.15
C GLU A 5 10.37 41.37 -1.29
N GLU A 6 10.20 41.53 0.03
CA GLU A 6 9.94 40.41 0.93
C GLU A 6 8.61 39.79 0.49
N GLU A 7 8.66 38.60 -0.11
CA GLU A 7 7.50 37.75 -0.33
C GLU A 7 6.74 37.64 1.02
N GLU A 8 5.54 38.25 1.11
CA GLU A 8 4.64 38.09 2.25
C GLU A 8 4.35 36.60 2.42
N VAL A 9 5.06 35.96 3.35
CA VAL A 9 4.74 34.62 3.83
C VAL A 9 3.38 34.74 4.53
N ASP A 10 2.31 34.34 3.84
CA ASP A 10 0.91 34.40 4.28
C ASP A 10 0.78 34.06 5.79
N ASP A 11 0.31 35.01 6.60
CA ASP A 11 0.04 34.88 8.05
C ASP A 11 -0.80 33.64 8.41
N VAL A 12 -1.59 33.17 7.44
CA VAL A 12 -2.39 31.95 7.50
C VAL A 12 -1.53 30.68 7.54
N ASP A 13 -0.45 30.61 6.76
CA ASP A 13 0.43 29.42 6.70
C ASP A 13 1.18 29.23 8.03
N VAL A 14 1.64 30.34 8.63
CA VAL A 14 2.26 30.36 9.96
C VAL A 14 1.27 29.93 11.05
N THR A 15 0.01 30.36 10.94
CA THR A 15 -1.05 29.97 11.87
C THR A 15 -1.36 28.47 11.78
N LEU A 16 -1.45 27.92 10.57
CA LEU A 16 -1.67 26.49 10.33
C LEU A 16 -0.50 25.63 10.81
N GLU A 17 0.73 26.10 10.60
CA GLU A 17 1.94 25.42 11.07
C GLU A 17 1.98 25.30 12.60
N ASN A 18 1.72 26.41 13.30
CA ASN A 18 1.68 26.44 14.75
C ASN A 18 0.58 25.53 15.31
N ALA A 19 -0.61 25.55 14.72
CA ALA A 19 -1.71 24.67 15.09
C ALA A 19 -1.34 23.18 14.91
N TYR A 20 -0.66 22.84 13.82
CA TYR A 20 -0.22 21.47 13.55
C TYR A 20 0.80 20.95 14.56
N TYR A 21 1.82 21.75 14.91
CA TYR A 21 2.80 21.31 15.92
C TYR A 21 2.19 21.19 17.31
N ASN A 22 1.23 22.05 17.66
CA ASN A 22 0.49 21.92 18.91
C ASN A 22 -0.31 20.60 18.96
N ALA A 23 -1.10 20.32 17.92
CA ALA A 23 -1.85 19.06 17.81
C ALA A 23 -0.94 17.82 17.84
N LYS A 24 0.26 17.92 17.24
CA LYS A 24 1.27 16.86 17.30
C LYS A 24 1.81 16.64 18.72
N GLY A 25 2.04 17.71 19.48
CA GLY A 25 2.43 17.65 20.89
C GLY A 25 1.36 16.99 21.76
N MET A 26 0.09 17.38 21.61
CA MET A 26 -1.06 16.78 22.32
C MET A 26 -1.13 15.26 22.09
N ARG A 27 -0.91 14.83 20.85
CA ARG A 27 -0.86 13.41 20.50
C ARG A 27 0.27 12.66 21.21
N GLU A 28 1.45 13.26 21.32
CA GLU A 28 2.61 12.66 21.99
C GLU A 28 2.40 12.60 23.51
N ASN A 29 1.63 13.54 24.06
CA ASN A 29 1.24 13.58 25.47
C ASN A 29 0.14 12.57 25.86
N GLY A 30 -0.61 12.05 24.89
CA GLY A 30 -1.58 10.96 25.10
C GLY A 30 -3.06 11.35 25.00
N ASP A 31 -3.37 12.62 24.77
CA ASP A 31 -4.73 13.14 24.65
C ASP A 31 -5.28 12.95 23.23
N ILE A 32 -5.69 11.71 22.92
CA ILE A 32 -6.02 11.28 21.56
C ILE A 32 -7.27 11.98 21.00
N SER A 33 -8.29 12.19 21.84
CA SER A 33 -9.53 12.84 21.42
C SER A 33 -9.31 14.32 21.11
N GLU A 34 -8.61 15.03 22.00
CA GLU A 34 -8.31 16.45 21.81
C GLU A 34 -7.35 16.67 20.64
N ALA A 35 -6.38 15.78 20.45
CA ALA A 35 -5.51 15.81 19.28
C ALA A 35 -6.31 15.60 17.98
N ALA A 36 -7.30 14.70 17.97
CA ALA A 36 -8.16 14.50 16.81
C ALA A 36 -8.99 15.75 16.49
N ASP A 37 -9.61 16.35 17.50
CA ASP A 37 -10.37 17.59 17.35
C ASP A 37 -9.49 18.76 16.87
N ALA A 38 -8.24 18.83 17.36
CA ALA A 38 -7.26 19.82 16.92
C ALA A 38 -6.89 19.63 15.44
N PHE A 39 -6.69 18.40 14.97
CA PHE A 39 -6.46 18.13 13.56
C PHE A 39 -7.69 18.44 12.69
N ASP A 40 -8.90 18.16 13.16
CA ASP A 40 -10.13 18.53 12.44
C ASP A 40 -10.34 20.05 12.35
N LYS A 41 -9.90 20.81 13.36
CA LYS A 41 -9.89 22.29 13.31
C LYS A 41 -8.96 22.81 12.23
N ILE A 42 -7.75 22.24 12.10
CA ILE A 42 -6.79 22.60 11.04
C ILE A 42 -7.41 22.36 9.65
N LEU A 43 -8.16 21.28 9.47
CA LEU A 43 -8.84 20.98 8.21
C LEU A 43 -9.90 22.03 7.85
N LYS A 44 -10.64 22.53 8.85
CA LYS A 44 -11.62 23.60 8.63
C LYS A 44 -10.93 24.93 8.31
N MET A 45 -9.90 25.28 9.08
CA MET A 45 -9.12 26.51 8.88
C MET A 45 -8.48 26.57 7.48
N GLU A 46 -7.87 25.47 7.01
CA GLU A 46 -7.26 25.46 5.68
C GLU A 46 -8.33 25.47 4.57
N ALA A 47 -9.47 24.77 4.75
CA ALA A 47 -10.56 24.83 3.79
C ALA A 47 -11.20 26.23 3.71
N GLU A 48 -11.33 26.93 4.84
CA GLU A 48 -11.82 28.31 4.90
C GLU A 48 -10.83 29.28 4.27
N ALA A 49 -9.52 29.12 4.51
CA ALA A 49 -8.48 29.92 3.90
C ALA A 49 -8.46 29.80 2.37
N LEU A 50 -8.61 28.57 1.85
CA LEU A 50 -8.65 28.33 0.41
C LEU A 50 -9.90 28.91 -0.26
N ASN A 51 -11.05 28.91 0.43
CA ASN A 51 -12.28 29.52 -0.08
C ASN A 51 -12.27 31.05 -0.01
N ASN A 52 -11.51 31.65 0.92
CA ASN A 52 -11.43 33.11 1.06
C ASN A 52 -10.46 33.77 0.07
N ASN A 53 -9.52 33.01 -0.51
CA ASN A 53 -8.54 33.49 -1.48
C ASN A 53 -9.01 33.39 -2.95
N GLU A 54 -10.14 32.73 -3.23
CA GLU A 54 -10.74 32.70 -4.57
C GLU A 54 -11.60 33.95 -4.80
N ASP A 55 -11.02 34.98 -5.39
CA ASP A 55 -11.77 36.08 -6.01
C ASP A 55 -12.67 35.48 -7.11
N ASN A 56 -13.99 35.70 -6.97
CA ASN A 56 -15.06 35.13 -7.78
C ASN A 56 -14.77 35.11 -9.30
N THR A 57 -14.26 34.01 -9.85
CA THR A 57 -14.41 33.67 -11.27
C THR A 57 -14.05 32.19 -11.49
N ASP A 58 -15.09 31.36 -11.64
CA ASP A 58 -15.15 29.99 -12.17
C ASP A 58 -15.60 28.91 -11.16
N ASP A 59 -16.91 28.63 -11.22
CA ASP A 59 -17.72 27.71 -10.40
C ASP A 59 -17.32 26.21 -10.40
N GLU A 60 -16.13 25.80 -10.86
CA GLU A 60 -15.86 24.37 -11.12
C GLU A 60 -14.80 23.67 -10.26
N LYS A 61 -14.02 24.34 -9.40
CA LYS A 61 -13.03 23.63 -8.55
C LYS A 61 -12.80 24.25 -7.18
N GLN A 62 -13.80 24.17 -6.29
CA GLN A 62 -13.58 24.39 -4.84
C GLN A 62 -12.38 23.57 -4.35
N GLN A 63 -11.28 24.24 -4.05
CA GLN A 63 -10.05 23.59 -3.60
C GLN A 63 -10.21 23.17 -2.14
N LYS A 64 -10.79 21.99 -1.91
CA LYS A 64 -11.14 21.50 -0.55
C LYS A 64 -9.97 21.13 0.35
N PHE A 65 -8.75 21.00 -0.19
CA PHE A 65 -7.61 20.44 0.54
C PHE A 65 -6.29 21.09 0.12
N GLY A 66 -5.45 21.40 1.12
CA GLY A 66 -4.09 21.88 0.95
C GLY A 66 -3.02 20.99 1.62
N PRO A 67 -1.75 21.44 1.66
CA PRO A 67 -0.63 20.66 2.20
C PRO A 67 -0.75 20.36 3.71
N TRP A 68 -1.37 21.23 4.49
CA TRP A 68 -1.60 21.00 5.92
C TRP A 68 -2.73 20.01 6.15
N SER A 69 -3.74 19.97 5.27
CA SER A 69 -4.80 18.96 5.28
C SER A 69 -4.22 17.57 5.10
N TYR A 70 -3.31 17.39 4.14
CA TYR A 70 -2.62 16.12 3.97
C TYR A 70 -1.85 15.71 5.23
N LYS A 71 -1.09 16.64 5.84
CA LYS A 71 -0.33 16.36 7.07
C LYS A 71 -1.27 16.01 8.24
N ALA A 72 -2.36 16.75 8.43
CA ALA A 72 -3.32 16.56 9.50
C ALA A 72 -4.11 15.24 9.35
N ILE A 73 -4.70 14.97 8.19
CA ILE A 73 -5.43 13.72 7.92
C ILE A 73 -4.49 12.51 8.08
N LYS A 74 -3.23 12.63 7.64
CA LYS A 74 -2.24 11.57 7.84
C LYS A 74 -2.00 11.26 9.32
N GLN A 75 -2.02 12.25 10.21
CA GLN A 75 -1.90 11.99 11.66
C GLN A 75 -3.20 11.41 12.24
N LEU A 76 -4.36 11.88 11.78
CA LEU A 76 -5.67 11.34 12.17
C LEU A 76 -5.78 9.85 11.83
N VAL A 77 -5.46 9.47 10.58
CA VAL A 77 -5.44 8.07 10.16
C VAL A 77 -4.53 7.23 11.06
N LYS A 78 -3.34 7.75 11.42
CA LYS A 78 -2.44 7.04 12.35
C LYS A 78 -3.02 6.90 13.74
N LEU A 79 -3.72 7.91 14.26
CA LEU A 79 -4.35 7.86 15.57
C LEU A 79 -5.45 6.79 15.63
N HIS A 80 -6.36 6.81 14.66
CA HIS A 80 -7.46 5.86 14.58
C HIS A 80 -7.01 4.43 14.29
N LEU A 81 -5.97 4.24 13.47
CA LEU A 81 -5.37 2.91 13.22
C LEU A 81 -4.64 2.35 14.44
N LEU A 82 -4.01 3.19 15.28
CA LEU A 82 -3.14 2.71 16.36
C LEU A 82 -3.85 2.48 17.69
N LYS A 83 -4.87 3.27 18.03
CA LYS A 83 -5.32 3.35 19.43
C LYS A 83 -6.81 3.16 19.68
N THR A 84 -7.67 3.49 18.71
CA THR A 84 -9.11 3.56 18.97
C THR A 84 -9.88 2.29 18.60
N GLY A 85 -9.25 1.34 17.89
CA GLY A 85 -9.88 0.08 17.46
C GLY A 85 -11.09 0.24 16.53
N ASN A 86 -11.43 1.47 16.14
CA ASN A 86 -12.59 1.78 15.30
C ASN A 86 -12.19 1.75 13.82
N GLY A 87 -12.28 0.57 13.21
CA GLY A 87 -11.91 0.35 11.82
C GLY A 87 -12.76 1.16 10.82
N GLN A 88 -14.03 1.43 11.12
CA GLN A 88 -14.90 2.17 10.21
C GLN A 88 -14.48 3.63 10.06
N GLU A 89 -14.16 4.29 11.17
CA GLU A 89 -13.69 5.68 11.13
C GLU A 89 -12.30 5.79 10.50
N ALA A 90 -11.44 4.78 10.73
CA ALA A 90 -10.15 4.70 10.07
C ALA A 90 -10.27 4.61 8.53
N ILE A 91 -11.23 3.85 8.00
CA ILE A 91 -11.50 3.77 6.55
C ILE A 91 -11.97 5.12 6.03
N ARG A 92 -12.93 5.78 6.69
CA ARG A 92 -13.44 7.09 6.27
C ARG A 92 -12.34 8.14 6.20
N LEU A 93 -11.49 8.20 7.21
CA LEU A 93 -10.34 9.10 7.24
C LEU A 93 -9.31 8.75 6.17
N TYR A 94 -9.14 7.46 5.85
CA TYR A 94 -8.25 7.02 4.79
C TYR A 94 -8.79 7.36 3.39
N GLU A 95 -10.09 7.21 3.15
CA GLU A 95 -10.74 7.66 1.92
C GLU A 95 -10.61 9.18 1.76
N ARG A 96 -10.81 9.94 2.84
CA ARG A 96 -10.59 11.39 2.85
C ARG A 96 -9.13 11.78 2.56
N LEU A 97 -8.16 10.96 3.01
CA LEU A 97 -6.74 11.15 2.67
C LEU A 97 -6.51 10.93 1.18
N LEU A 98 -7.12 9.90 0.61
CA LEU A 98 -7.01 9.58 -0.81
C LEU A 98 -7.69 10.65 -1.68
N ASP A 99 -8.84 11.17 -1.26
CA ASP A 99 -9.51 12.31 -1.92
C ASP A 99 -8.66 13.57 -1.88
N CYS A 100 -7.97 13.81 -0.75
CA CYS A 100 -7.01 14.90 -0.60
C CYS A 100 -5.84 14.74 -1.58
N ILE A 101 -5.28 13.53 -1.72
CA ILE A 101 -4.22 13.23 -2.70
C ILE A 101 -4.72 13.41 -4.15
N ALA A 102 -5.96 13.04 -4.42
CA ALA A 102 -6.60 13.14 -5.72
C ALA A 102 -6.96 14.59 -6.11
N SER A 103 -7.04 15.51 -5.15
CA SER A 103 -7.39 16.90 -5.38
C SER A 103 -6.23 17.69 -6.02
N PRO A 104 -6.49 18.53 -7.04
CA PRO A 104 -5.46 19.36 -7.69
C PRO A 104 -4.73 20.33 -6.76
N GLY A 105 -5.31 20.65 -5.60
CA GLY A 105 -4.77 21.59 -4.62
C GLY A 105 -3.58 21.10 -3.79
N CYS A 106 -3.22 19.82 -3.91
CA CYS A 106 -2.06 19.24 -3.22
C CYS A 106 -0.73 19.45 -3.98
N ALA A 107 -0.59 20.53 -4.77
CA ALA A 107 0.62 20.85 -5.53
C ALA A 107 1.89 20.97 -4.65
N GLY A 108 1.74 21.19 -3.33
CA GLY A 108 2.84 21.23 -2.35
C GLY A 108 3.30 19.86 -1.80
N VAL A 109 2.61 18.75 -2.10
CA VAL A 109 2.99 17.42 -1.59
C VAL A 109 3.68 16.61 -2.67
N SER A 110 4.96 16.31 -2.48
CA SER A 110 5.69 15.51 -3.47
C SER A 110 5.11 14.09 -3.63
N PRO A 111 5.08 13.53 -4.86
CA PRO A 111 4.63 12.15 -5.09
C PRO A 111 5.36 11.12 -4.20
N ASN A 112 6.65 11.37 -3.91
CA ASN A 112 7.45 10.54 -3.01
C ASN A 112 6.95 10.60 -1.55
N ALA A 113 6.49 11.75 -1.08
CA ALA A 113 5.92 11.91 0.26
C ALA A 113 4.56 11.22 0.39
N VAL A 114 3.77 11.18 -0.70
CA VAL A 114 2.54 10.38 -0.82
C VAL A 114 2.87 8.90 -0.78
N GLU A 115 3.78 8.42 -1.62
CA GLU A 115 4.19 7.00 -1.69
C GLU A 115 4.72 6.50 -0.33
N LYS A 116 5.57 7.28 0.34
CA LYS A 116 6.07 6.96 1.69
C LYS A 116 4.95 6.97 2.73
N GLY A 117 3.98 7.88 2.59
CA GLY A 117 2.80 7.97 3.45
C GLY A 117 1.92 6.73 3.33
N VAL A 118 1.54 6.38 2.11
CA VAL A 118 0.70 5.22 1.78
C VAL A 118 1.37 3.92 2.19
N ASN A 119 2.63 3.69 1.80
CA ASN A 119 3.37 2.48 2.21
C ASN A 119 3.43 2.35 3.74
N GLY A 120 3.69 3.44 4.45
CA GLY A 120 3.73 3.45 5.90
C GLY A 120 2.37 3.14 6.57
N MET A 121 1.24 3.41 5.91
CA MET A 121 -0.08 2.97 6.40
C MET A 121 -0.34 1.51 6.07
N LEU A 122 -0.04 1.09 4.84
CA LEU A 122 -0.21 -0.30 4.40
C LEU A 122 0.59 -1.26 5.29
N ASP A 123 1.85 -0.94 5.59
CA ASP A 123 2.70 -1.78 6.44
C ASP A 123 2.16 -1.91 7.87
N ARG A 124 1.49 -0.88 8.40
CA ARG A 124 0.88 -0.92 9.73
C ARG A 124 -0.36 -1.80 9.74
N VAL A 125 -1.17 -1.65 8.70
CA VAL A 125 -2.41 -2.40 8.54
C VAL A 125 -2.13 -3.89 8.28
N SER A 126 -1.04 -4.20 7.56
CA SER A 126 -0.60 -5.58 7.31
C SER A 126 0.17 -6.23 8.46
N SER A 127 0.88 -5.46 9.29
CA SER A 127 1.71 -6.00 10.39
C SER A 127 1.02 -6.01 11.75
N GLY A 128 -0.04 -5.22 11.93
CA GLY A 128 -0.82 -5.22 13.17
C GLY A 128 -1.75 -6.42 13.26
N ASN A 129 -2.20 -6.78 14.46
CA ASN A 129 -3.39 -7.62 14.72
C ASN A 129 -4.70 -6.93 14.26
N SER A 130 -4.61 -6.08 13.24
CA SER A 130 -5.69 -5.32 12.66
C SER A 130 -6.70 -6.28 12.05
N ASP A 131 -7.97 -5.89 12.06
CA ASP A 131 -9.03 -6.61 11.37
C ASP A 131 -8.65 -6.81 9.88
N GLN A 132 -8.58 -8.05 9.41
CA GLN A 132 -8.26 -8.37 8.02
C GLN A 132 -9.25 -7.71 7.04
N VAL A 133 -10.48 -7.43 7.49
CA VAL A 133 -11.50 -6.71 6.74
C VAL A 133 -11.12 -5.23 6.55
N LEU A 134 -10.58 -4.61 7.58
CA LEU A 134 -10.03 -3.25 7.51
C LEU A 134 -8.87 -3.21 6.52
N ALA A 135 -7.95 -4.18 6.62
CA ALA A 135 -6.81 -4.27 5.72
C ALA A 135 -7.23 -4.34 4.27
N LYS A 136 -8.14 -5.26 3.95
CA LYS A 136 -8.69 -5.40 2.61
C LYS A 136 -9.30 -4.09 2.09
N SER A 137 -10.09 -3.40 2.92
CA SER A 137 -10.76 -2.15 2.52
C SER A 137 -9.76 -1.03 2.21
N VAL A 138 -8.69 -0.92 3.00
CA VAL A 138 -7.60 0.04 2.76
C VAL A 138 -6.87 -0.28 1.45
N TYR A 139 -6.54 -1.56 1.19
CA TYR A 139 -5.92 -1.96 -0.08
C TYR A 139 -6.83 -1.68 -1.29
N ASP A 140 -8.12 -2.02 -1.21
CA ASP A 140 -9.10 -1.78 -2.28
C ASP A 140 -9.23 -0.27 -2.60
N ALA A 141 -9.26 0.58 -1.58
CA ALA A 141 -9.31 2.04 -1.75
C ALA A 141 -8.01 2.57 -2.40
N THR A 142 -6.85 2.10 -1.92
CA THR A 142 -5.54 2.48 -2.46
C THR A 142 -5.41 2.12 -3.94
N LEU A 143 -5.73 0.87 -4.29
CA LEU A 143 -5.57 0.36 -5.65
C LEU A 143 -6.48 1.08 -6.65
N ARG A 144 -7.67 1.53 -6.22
CA ARG A 144 -8.61 2.31 -7.04
C ARG A 144 -8.04 3.67 -7.43
N VAL A 145 -7.41 4.36 -6.48
CA VAL A 145 -6.91 5.74 -6.66
C VAL A 145 -5.60 5.76 -7.45
N PHE A 146 -4.71 4.80 -7.19
CA PHE A 146 -3.42 4.72 -7.88
C PHE A 146 -3.44 3.88 -9.16
N HIS A 147 -4.61 3.43 -9.61
CA HIS A 147 -4.73 2.57 -10.79
C HIS A 147 -4.17 3.27 -12.04
N PRO A 148 -3.28 2.63 -12.83
CA PRO A 148 -2.59 3.28 -13.95
C PRO A 148 -3.51 3.81 -15.06
N SER A 149 -4.70 3.25 -15.23
CA SER A 149 -5.60 3.56 -16.36
C SER A 149 -6.95 4.14 -15.96
N SER A 150 -7.29 4.10 -14.67
CA SER A 150 -8.61 4.53 -14.17
C SER A 150 -8.53 5.30 -12.85
N GLY A 151 -7.33 5.46 -12.29
CA GLY A 151 -7.11 6.13 -11.02
C GLY A 151 -6.88 7.63 -11.22
N THR A 152 -7.20 8.40 -10.18
CA THR A 152 -7.01 9.85 -10.16
C THR A 152 -5.54 10.25 -10.08
N CYS A 153 -4.68 9.38 -9.51
CA CYS A 153 -3.25 9.61 -9.38
C CYS A 153 -2.45 8.38 -9.86
N PRO A 154 -2.25 8.18 -11.17
CA PRO A 154 -1.62 6.96 -11.67
C PRO A 154 -0.17 6.84 -11.18
N ASN A 155 0.13 5.75 -10.45
CA ASN A 155 1.49 5.39 -10.06
C ASN A 155 1.68 3.88 -10.23
N GLU A 156 2.25 3.48 -11.37
CA GLU A 156 2.41 2.08 -11.74
C GLU A 156 3.28 1.28 -10.75
N ARG A 157 4.38 1.87 -10.29
CA ARG A 157 5.31 1.20 -9.36
C ARG A 157 4.67 0.94 -8.01
N LEU A 158 4.01 1.95 -7.44
CA LEU A 158 3.32 1.83 -6.15
C LEU A 158 2.13 0.87 -6.28
N TRP A 159 1.35 1.01 -7.35
CA TRP A 159 0.21 0.14 -7.62
C TRP A 159 0.63 -1.32 -7.69
N PHE A 160 1.68 -1.64 -8.45
CA PHE A 160 2.18 -3.01 -8.60
C PHE A 160 2.61 -3.62 -7.26
N LYS A 161 3.46 -2.91 -6.50
CA LYS A 161 3.90 -3.38 -5.17
C LYS A 161 2.75 -3.54 -4.18
N THR A 162 1.81 -2.60 -4.20
CA THR A 162 0.61 -2.65 -3.35
C THR A 162 -0.25 -3.85 -3.71
N ASN A 163 -0.39 -4.15 -5.00
CA ASN A 163 -1.20 -5.24 -5.51
C ASN A 163 -0.58 -6.62 -5.21
N LEU A 164 0.75 -6.73 -5.20
CA LEU A 164 1.46 -7.92 -4.69
C LEU A 164 1.18 -8.18 -3.21
N LYS A 165 1.30 -7.14 -2.35
CA LYS A 165 0.96 -7.25 -0.92
C LYS A 165 -0.52 -7.59 -0.71
N TYR A 166 -1.40 -6.99 -1.52
CA TYR A 166 -2.83 -7.30 -1.49
C TYR A 166 -3.11 -8.75 -1.87
N GLY A 167 -2.41 -9.30 -2.87
CA GLY A 167 -2.51 -10.71 -3.23
C GLY A 167 -2.13 -11.65 -2.08
N GLN A 168 -1.07 -11.33 -1.33
CA GLN A 168 -0.67 -12.09 -0.15
C GLN A 168 -1.74 -12.04 0.96
N LEU A 169 -2.33 -10.86 1.22
CA LEU A 169 -3.43 -10.71 2.17
C LEU A 169 -4.66 -11.53 1.75
N LEU A 170 -5.04 -11.48 0.46
CA LEU A 170 -6.17 -12.26 -0.06
C LEU A 170 -5.95 -13.78 0.07
N TYR A 171 -4.70 -14.24 -0.08
CA TYR A 171 -4.33 -15.63 0.16
C TYR A 171 -4.52 -16.05 1.63
N GLU A 172 -4.14 -15.17 2.57
CA GLU A 172 -4.33 -15.37 4.01
C GLU A 172 -5.82 -15.35 4.39
N MET A 173 -6.61 -14.46 3.78
CA MET A 173 -8.08 -14.38 3.95
C MET A 173 -8.86 -15.49 3.23
N ASN A 174 -8.18 -16.36 2.47
CA ASN A 174 -8.79 -17.42 1.68
C ASN A 174 -9.73 -16.94 0.55
N GLU A 175 -9.56 -15.71 0.06
CA GLU A 175 -10.34 -15.13 -1.04
C GLU A 175 -9.76 -15.50 -2.43
N THR A 176 -9.87 -16.77 -2.81
CA THR A 176 -9.25 -17.31 -4.04
C THR A 176 -9.75 -16.66 -5.35
N ASN A 177 -11.02 -16.24 -5.41
CA ASN A 177 -11.60 -15.62 -6.59
C ASN A 177 -10.99 -14.24 -6.89
N LYS A 178 -10.87 -13.39 -5.86
CA LYS A 178 -10.27 -12.06 -6.01
C LYS A 178 -8.77 -12.16 -6.29
N LEU A 179 -8.09 -13.10 -5.64
CA LEU A 179 -6.67 -13.37 -5.90
C LEU A 179 -6.43 -13.75 -7.36
N THR A 180 -7.33 -14.53 -7.97
CA THR A 180 -7.23 -14.90 -9.40
C THR A 180 -7.31 -13.67 -10.32
N ILE A 181 -8.16 -12.70 -9.99
CA ILE A 181 -8.30 -11.45 -10.75
C ILE A 181 -7.03 -10.60 -10.60
N VAL A 182 -6.58 -10.40 -9.36
CA VAL A 182 -5.34 -9.66 -9.05
C VAL A 182 -4.13 -10.22 -9.79
N ILE A 183 -3.95 -11.54 -9.77
CA ILE A 183 -2.87 -12.22 -10.49
C ILE A 183 -2.96 -11.98 -12.01
N ARG A 184 -4.16 -12.01 -12.58
CA ARG A 184 -4.35 -11.76 -14.02
C ARG A 184 -3.94 -10.33 -14.39
N ASP A 185 -4.34 -9.36 -13.59
CA ASP A 185 -4.02 -7.95 -13.81
C ASP A 185 -2.51 -7.70 -13.67
N LEU A 186 -1.87 -8.31 -12.67
CA LEU A 186 -0.41 -8.29 -12.49
C LEU A 186 0.33 -8.91 -13.68
N LEU A 187 -0.10 -10.10 -14.14
CA LEU A 187 0.51 -10.79 -15.27
C LEU A 187 0.35 -10.01 -16.58
N GLN A 188 -0.77 -9.33 -16.81
CA GLN A 188 -1.01 -8.56 -18.02
C GLN A 188 -0.03 -7.38 -18.12
N LYS A 189 0.30 -6.76 -16.98
CA LYS A 189 1.23 -5.63 -16.93
C LYS A 189 2.70 -6.07 -17.02
N GLU A 190 3.06 -7.19 -16.39
CA GLU A 190 4.47 -7.64 -16.30
C GLU A 190 4.93 -8.51 -17.50
N GLN A 191 4.16 -8.64 -18.59
CA GLN A 191 4.54 -9.49 -19.74
C GLN A 191 5.88 -9.09 -20.40
N GLN A 192 6.42 -7.90 -20.10
CA GLN A 192 7.72 -7.41 -20.55
C GLN A 192 8.64 -6.94 -19.41
N GLY A 193 8.27 -7.22 -18.15
CA GLY A 193 8.87 -6.61 -16.97
C GLY A 193 10.03 -7.38 -16.32
N SER A 194 10.48 -6.90 -15.16
CA SER A 194 11.63 -7.43 -14.42
C SER A 194 11.39 -8.87 -13.99
N SER A 195 12.35 -9.73 -14.28
CA SER A 195 12.32 -11.16 -13.92
C SER A 195 12.06 -11.42 -12.43
N THR A 196 12.46 -10.51 -11.54
CA THR A 196 12.19 -10.57 -10.09
C THR A 196 10.71 -10.42 -9.75
N ASN A 197 10.02 -9.48 -10.39
CA ASN A 197 8.59 -9.23 -10.19
C ASN A 197 7.77 -10.41 -10.69
N LEU A 198 8.16 -10.98 -11.83
CA LEU A 198 7.51 -12.15 -12.41
C LEU A 198 7.60 -13.37 -11.49
N MET A 199 8.73 -13.55 -10.80
CA MET A 199 8.88 -14.61 -9.79
C MET A 199 7.92 -14.43 -8.61
N GLU A 200 7.71 -13.22 -8.12
CA GLU A 200 6.73 -12.94 -7.05
C GLU A 200 5.29 -13.23 -7.50
N ILE A 201 4.94 -12.88 -8.75
CA ILE A 201 3.62 -13.20 -9.31
C ILE A 201 3.43 -14.73 -9.45
N TYR A 202 4.48 -15.46 -9.85
CA TYR A 202 4.41 -16.92 -9.90
C TYR A 202 4.31 -17.57 -8.51
N ALA A 203 4.96 -17.00 -7.48
CA ALA A 203 4.80 -17.46 -6.11
C ALA A 203 3.32 -17.39 -5.66
N LEU A 204 2.65 -16.25 -5.90
CA LEU A 204 1.22 -16.08 -5.60
C LEU A 204 0.33 -17.08 -6.36
N GLN A 205 0.63 -17.35 -7.63
CA GLN A 205 -0.08 -18.37 -8.42
C GLN A 205 0.09 -19.78 -7.86
N ILE A 206 1.31 -20.14 -7.49
CA ILE A 206 1.61 -21.47 -6.94
C ILE A 206 0.91 -21.64 -5.58
N GLN A 207 0.91 -20.60 -4.74
CA GLN A 207 0.13 -20.58 -3.49
C GLN A 207 -1.37 -20.76 -3.74
N LEU A 208 -1.95 -20.02 -4.70
CA LEU A 208 -3.36 -20.16 -5.09
C LEU A 208 -3.70 -21.58 -5.55
N TYR A 209 -2.93 -22.15 -6.48
CA TYR A 209 -3.20 -23.49 -7.00
C TYR A 209 -2.92 -24.58 -5.99
N SER A 210 -1.95 -24.39 -5.09
CA SER A 210 -1.72 -25.29 -3.96
C SER A 210 -2.94 -25.31 -3.03
N ARG A 211 -3.55 -24.16 -2.74
CA ARG A 211 -4.79 -24.07 -1.96
C ARG A 211 -5.99 -24.72 -2.66
N GLN A 212 -6.09 -24.59 -3.99
CA GLN A 212 -7.13 -25.20 -4.81
C GLN A 212 -6.90 -26.71 -5.07
N ASN A 213 -5.75 -27.26 -4.65
CA ASN A 213 -5.30 -28.62 -4.99
C ASN A 213 -5.23 -28.91 -6.51
N ASP A 214 -5.04 -27.89 -7.34
CA ASP A 214 -4.88 -28.03 -8.80
C ASP A 214 -3.42 -28.33 -9.15
N ASN A 215 -3.02 -29.59 -8.97
CA ASN A 215 -1.65 -30.05 -9.22
C ASN A 215 -1.21 -29.91 -10.69
N LYS A 216 -2.15 -29.92 -11.64
CA LYS A 216 -1.84 -29.79 -13.07
C LYS A 216 -1.38 -28.38 -13.40
N LYS A 217 -2.14 -27.37 -12.96
CA LYS A 217 -1.77 -25.96 -13.16
C LYS A 217 -0.54 -25.59 -12.33
N LEU A 218 -0.43 -26.09 -11.10
CA LEU A 218 0.74 -25.88 -10.25
C LEU A 218 2.02 -26.32 -10.97
N ARG A 219 2.03 -27.51 -11.59
CA ARG A 219 3.18 -28.01 -12.37
C ARG A 219 3.55 -27.08 -13.51
N GLN A 220 2.56 -26.59 -14.26
CA GLN A 220 2.80 -25.68 -15.37
C GLN A 220 3.42 -24.36 -14.91
N ILE A 221 2.91 -23.77 -13.83
CA ILE A 221 3.44 -22.51 -13.30
C ILE A 221 4.82 -22.73 -12.68
N PHE A 222 5.03 -23.82 -11.95
CA PHE A 222 6.34 -24.15 -11.39
C PHE A 222 7.41 -24.26 -12.48
N GLN A 223 7.12 -24.95 -13.59
CA GLN A 223 8.04 -25.00 -14.72
C GLN A 223 8.28 -23.63 -15.36
N LYS A 224 7.26 -22.77 -15.44
CA LYS A 224 7.44 -21.39 -15.92
C LYS A 224 8.33 -20.59 -14.99
N ALA A 225 8.14 -20.70 -13.67
CA ALA A 225 8.97 -20.04 -12.66
C ALA A 225 10.44 -20.47 -12.75
N MET A 226 10.72 -21.76 -12.93
CA MET A 226 12.10 -22.27 -13.08
C MET A 226 12.78 -21.84 -14.39
N ARG A 227 12.01 -21.42 -15.40
CA ARG A 227 12.55 -20.91 -16.67
C ARG A 227 12.82 -19.41 -16.64
N VAL A 228 12.34 -18.68 -15.63
CA VAL A 228 12.63 -17.25 -15.49
C VAL A 228 14.13 -17.10 -15.25
N GLN A 229 14.82 -16.56 -16.26
CA GLN A 229 16.25 -16.28 -16.20
C GLN A 229 16.46 -14.77 -16.12
N GLY A 230 17.51 -14.37 -15.38
CA GLY A 230 17.82 -12.97 -15.07
C GLY A 230 17.24 -12.57 -13.72
N GLY A 231 17.96 -11.72 -12.98
CA GLY A 231 17.58 -11.24 -11.65
C GLY A 231 17.70 -12.28 -10.53
N ILE A 232 18.22 -11.85 -9.38
CA ILE A 232 18.30 -12.67 -8.17
C ILE A 232 16.97 -12.45 -7.41
N PRO A 233 16.01 -13.40 -7.43
CA PRO A 233 14.79 -13.27 -6.64
C PRO A 233 15.13 -13.31 -5.14
N HIS A 234 14.25 -12.75 -4.31
CA HIS A 234 14.44 -12.82 -2.86
C HIS A 234 14.48 -14.30 -2.42
N PRO A 235 15.48 -14.73 -1.62
CA PRO A 235 15.66 -16.15 -1.25
C PRO A 235 14.40 -16.78 -0.67
N ARG A 236 13.66 -16.05 0.17
CA ARG A 236 12.35 -16.47 0.71
C ARG A 236 11.29 -16.79 -0.35
N THR A 237 11.19 -15.99 -1.42
CA THR A 237 10.23 -16.22 -2.52
C THR A 237 10.60 -17.47 -3.30
N LEU A 238 11.91 -17.66 -3.56
CA LEU A 238 12.40 -18.86 -4.21
C LEU A 238 12.15 -20.11 -3.35
N ALA A 239 12.43 -20.03 -2.05
CA ALA A 239 12.22 -21.11 -1.10
C ALA A 239 10.76 -21.57 -1.10
N LEU A 240 9.81 -20.64 -1.04
CA LEU A 240 8.37 -20.93 -1.09
C LEU A 240 7.94 -21.63 -2.39
N ILE A 241 8.43 -21.16 -3.55
CA ILE A 241 8.16 -21.78 -4.85
C ILE A 241 8.67 -23.22 -4.87
N GLN A 242 9.89 -23.45 -4.36
CA GLN A 242 10.49 -24.78 -4.27
C GLN A 242 9.72 -25.67 -3.29
N GLU A 243 9.37 -25.19 -2.09
CA GLU A 243 8.62 -25.97 -1.11
C GLU A 243 7.28 -26.48 -1.66
N LEU A 244 6.50 -25.59 -2.29
CA LEU A 244 5.23 -25.94 -2.90
C LEU A 244 5.41 -26.83 -4.14
N GLY A 245 6.49 -26.64 -4.91
CA GLY A 245 6.87 -27.54 -6.00
C GLY A 245 7.22 -28.95 -5.50
N GLY A 246 7.92 -29.05 -4.36
CA GLY A 246 8.28 -30.32 -3.73
C GLY A 246 7.03 -31.08 -3.26
N LYS A 247 6.08 -30.37 -2.62
CA LYS A 247 4.78 -30.93 -2.22
C LYS A 247 3.98 -31.46 -3.42
N MET A 248 4.01 -30.75 -4.54
CA MET A 248 3.39 -31.21 -5.79
C MET A 248 4.07 -32.48 -6.36
N HIS A 249 5.41 -32.54 -6.38
CA HIS A 249 6.15 -33.73 -6.81
C HIS A 249 5.85 -34.94 -5.91
N MET A 250 5.75 -34.72 -4.58
CA MET A 250 5.31 -35.76 -3.63
C MET A 250 3.91 -36.28 -3.95
N ALA A 251 2.95 -35.39 -4.20
CA ALA A 251 1.59 -35.78 -4.59
C ALA A 251 1.55 -36.60 -5.88
N SER A 252 2.53 -36.39 -6.76
CA SER A 252 2.70 -37.10 -8.03
C SER A 252 3.55 -38.38 -7.92
N ARG A 253 4.00 -38.75 -6.72
CA ARG A 253 4.91 -39.89 -6.44
C ARG A 253 6.29 -39.77 -7.11
N GLU A 254 6.72 -38.56 -7.44
CA GLU A 254 8.02 -38.26 -8.04
C GLU A 254 9.04 -37.95 -6.93
N PHE A 255 9.38 -38.96 -6.12
CA PHE A 255 10.13 -38.77 -4.86
C PHE A 255 11.56 -38.21 -5.05
N GLU A 256 12.25 -38.60 -6.12
CA GLU A 256 13.60 -38.11 -6.39
C GLU A 256 13.60 -36.60 -6.73
N ALA A 257 12.64 -36.17 -7.56
CA ALA A 257 12.46 -34.76 -7.90
C ALA A 257 12.04 -33.96 -6.67
N ALA A 258 11.10 -34.48 -5.87
CA ALA A 258 10.69 -33.87 -4.62
C ALA A 258 11.87 -33.66 -3.66
N GLY A 259 12.74 -34.66 -3.49
CA GLY A 259 13.92 -34.55 -2.63
C GLY A 259 14.88 -33.44 -3.07
N LYS A 260 15.18 -33.35 -4.37
CA LYS A 260 16.03 -32.27 -4.93
C LYS A 260 15.40 -30.89 -4.70
N THR A 261 14.10 -30.78 -4.95
CA THR A 261 13.35 -29.53 -4.81
C THR A 261 13.26 -29.08 -3.35
N PHE A 262 12.98 -29.98 -2.39
CA PHE A 262 13.00 -29.64 -0.97
C PHE A 262 14.38 -29.25 -0.46
N PHE A 263 15.43 -29.92 -0.94
CA PHE A 263 16.80 -29.54 -0.59
C PHE A 263 17.16 -28.13 -1.09
N GLN A 264 16.68 -27.77 -2.28
CA GLN A 264 16.84 -26.41 -2.78
C GLN A 264 16.02 -25.40 -1.98
N ALA A 265 14.80 -25.74 -1.57
CA ALA A 265 13.98 -24.91 -0.70
C ALA A 265 14.68 -24.65 0.65
N PHE A 266 15.24 -25.69 1.26
CA PHE A 266 16.00 -25.60 2.51
C PHE A 266 17.17 -24.62 2.41
N LYS A 267 18.00 -24.74 1.36
CA LYS A 267 19.11 -23.79 1.13
C LYS A 267 18.63 -22.36 1.02
N SER A 268 17.54 -22.13 0.30
CA SER A 268 17.00 -20.78 0.12
C SER A 268 16.34 -20.22 1.39
N TYR A 269 15.78 -21.08 2.27
CA TYR A 269 15.32 -20.66 3.60
C TYR A 269 16.48 -20.36 4.57
N ASP A 270 17.56 -21.13 4.50
CA ASP A 270 18.78 -20.91 5.27
C ASP A 270 19.46 -19.58 4.87
N GLU A 271 19.59 -19.32 3.57
CA GLU A 271 20.06 -18.03 3.03
C GLU A 271 19.15 -16.85 3.43
N ALA A 272 17.86 -17.10 3.63
CA ALA A 272 16.91 -16.08 4.10
C ALA A 272 16.92 -15.89 5.63
N GLY A 273 17.58 -16.76 6.40
CA GLY A 273 17.52 -16.76 7.87
C GLY A 273 16.13 -17.06 8.44
N ASP A 274 15.27 -17.75 7.68
CA ASP A 274 13.87 -17.96 8.06
C ASP A 274 13.76 -19.09 9.14
N PRO A 275 12.86 -18.97 10.13
CA PRO A 275 12.57 -20.06 11.06
C PRO A 275 11.92 -21.29 10.40
N ALA A 276 11.37 -21.16 9.18
CA ALA A 276 10.80 -22.27 8.41
C ALA A 276 11.84 -23.18 7.72
N ARG A 277 13.14 -22.95 7.95
CA ARG A 277 14.24 -23.83 7.51
C ARG A 277 14.15 -25.23 8.12
#